data_AF-A0AAE3NMQ0-F1
#
_entry.id   AF-A0AAE3NMQ0-F1
#
_cell.length_a   1.000
_cell.length_b   1.000
_cell.length_c   1.000
_cell.angle_alpha   90.00
_cell.angle_beta   90.00
_cell.angle_gamma   90.00
#
_symmetry.space_group_name_H-M   'P 1'
#
loop_
_entity.id
_entity.type
_entity.pdbx_description
1 polymer ?
#
loop_
_entity_poly.entity_id
_entity_poly.type
_entity_poly.pdbx_seq_one_letter_code
_entity_poly.pdbx_strand_id
1 'polypeptide(L)'
;MRSIDKAMHAWIGNAGTLVETSDTHTHSEGSLGADAQYKKSSYDETVQGSAIQAGNSATLGAGQTQAVGRVLQASGITPATPEAGGTGNLAVLGSTVTIEKGVAKLAATGDVTIGAVSEQHNSDHWSEDKHSGVLSSSSSRSVDTTARTDAVGSTLSADSVSVSAGRDINVKGSSIAATNDATLNAQRDINIESATASSSETHFREETRSGLMGSG
;
A
#
# COMPACT_ATOMS: atom_id res chain seq x y z
N MET A 1 3.81 16.40 -22.34
CA MET A 1 3.11 16.35 -21.04
C MET A 1 1.76 15.69 -21.25
N ARG A 2 1.60 14.42 -20.85
CA ARG A 2 0.29 13.76 -20.79
C ARG A 2 0.21 13.12 -19.41
N SER A 3 -0.45 13.79 -18.47
CA SER A 3 -0.92 13.12 -17.24
C SER A 3 -2.09 12.25 -17.67
N ILE A 4 -1.99 10.94 -17.45
CA ILE A 4 -3.13 10.05 -17.61
C ILE A 4 -3.50 9.65 -16.19
N ASP A 5 -4.35 10.47 -15.57
CA ASP A 5 -4.98 10.12 -14.30
C ASP A 5 -5.96 8.99 -14.57
N LYS A 6 -5.55 7.75 -14.27
CA LYS A 6 -6.44 6.58 -14.38
C LYS A 6 -6.90 6.20 -12.99
N ALA A 7 -7.96 6.85 -12.51
CA ALA A 7 -8.70 6.39 -11.34
C ALA A 7 -9.27 4.99 -11.66
N MET A 8 -8.75 3.94 -11.05
CA MET A 8 -9.37 2.62 -11.13
C MET A 8 -10.55 2.55 -10.16
N HIS A 9 -11.76 2.67 -10.69
CA HIS A 9 -12.98 2.40 -9.92
C HIS A 9 -13.12 0.88 -9.67
N ALA A 10 -12.99 0.47 -8.42
CA ALA A 10 -13.28 -0.90 -8.00
C ALA A 10 -14.79 -1.20 -8.01
N TRP A 11 -15.13 -2.35 -8.57
CA TRP A 11 -16.50 -2.87 -8.76
C TRP A 11 -17.05 -3.45 -7.45
N ILE A 12 -18.28 -3.10 -7.08
CA ILE A 12 -18.94 -3.51 -5.84
C ILE A 12 -19.41 -4.97 -5.95
N GLY A 13 -18.73 -5.89 -5.26
CA GLY A 13 -19.21 -7.24 -4.97
C GLY A 13 -19.68 -7.34 -3.51
N ASN A 14 -20.87 -7.88 -3.30
CA ASN A 14 -21.58 -8.01 -2.02
C ASN A 14 -20.81 -8.82 -0.95
N ALA A 15 -19.94 -8.16 -0.18
CA ALA A 15 -19.49 -8.56 1.17
C ALA A 15 -18.73 -7.38 1.79
N GLY A 16 -19.04 -7.03 3.05
CA GLY A 16 -18.55 -5.83 3.77
C GLY A 16 -17.04 -5.68 3.94
N THR A 17 -16.35 -5.43 2.84
CA THR A 17 -14.95 -5.02 2.75
C THR A 17 -14.89 -3.50 2.87
N LEU A 18 -14.05 -2.97 3.75
CA LEU A 18 -13.65 -1.56 3.63
C LEU A 18 -12.79 -1.47 2.37
N VAL A 19 -13.32 -0.72 1.40
CA VAL A 19 -12.79 -0.58 0.05
C VAL A 19 -11.54 0.30 0.10
N GLU A 20 -10.44 -0.22 -0.45
CA GLU A 20 -9.21 0.52 -0.69
C GLU A 20 -9.33 1.31 -2.00
N THR A 21 -8.75 2.50 -2.06
CA THR A 21 -8.53 3.23 -3.31
C THR A 21 -7.04 3.52 -3.44
N SER A 22 -6.38 2.92 -4.42
CA SER A 22 -5.00 3.28 -4.78
C SER A 22 -5.03 4.40 -5.81
N ASP A 23 -4.30 5.47 -5.56
CA ASP A 23 -4.04 6.51 -6.54
C ASP A 23 -2.71 6.20 -7.24
N THR A 24 -2.70 6.30 -8.57
CA THR A 24 -1.49 6.06 -9.38
C THR A 24 -1.14 7.32 -10.16
N HIS A 25 0.10 7.79 -10.01
CA HIS A 25 0.64 8.90 -10.76
C HIS A 25 1.79 8.45 -11.64
N THR A 26 1.71 8.79 -12.92
CA THR A 26 2.77 8.54 -13.89
C THR A 26 3.28 9.85 -14.46
N HIS A 27 4.59 10.07 -14.34
CA HIS A 27 5.25 11.24 -14.90
C HIS A 27 6.28 10.78 -15.93
N SER A 28 6.28 11.37 -17.12
CA SER A 28 7.34 11.17 -18.10
C SER A 28 7.70 12.48 -18.77
N GLU A 29 9.01 12.73 -18.89
CA GLU A 29 9.58 13.92 -19.51
C GLU A 29 10.84 13.56 -20.30
N GLY A 30 11.23 14.42 -21.24
CA GLY A 30 12.46 14.22 -21.99
C GLY A 30 12.78 15.39 -22.91
N SER A 31 14.06 15.56 -23.20
CA SER A 31 14.60 16.54 -24.14
C SER A 31 15.44 15.82 -25.20
N LEU A 32 15.28 16.22 -26.46
CA LEU A 32 16.02 15.68 -27.60
C LEU A 32 16.87 16.78 -28.24
N GLY A 33 17.89 17.24 -27.51
CA GLY A 33 18.89 18.16 -28.04
C GLY A 33 19.84 17.48 -29.03
N ALA A 34 20.55 18.29 -29.82
CA ALA A 34 21.54 17.80 -30.78
C ALA A 34 22.73 17.12 -30.08
N ASP A 35 23.22 17.73 -29.00
CA ASP A 35 24.41 17.30 -28.28
C ASP A 35 24.09 16.65 -26.92
N ALA A 36 22.89 16.90 -26.37
CA ALA A 36 22.47 16.33 -25.09
C ALA A 36 21.00 15.89 -25.16
N GLN A 37 20.74 14.64 -24.80
CA GLN A 37 19.41 14.05 -24.78
C GLN A 37 19.15 13.41 -23.42
N TYR A 38 17.92 13.54 -22.93
CA TYR A 38 17.51 12.80 -21.74
C TYR A 38 16.04 12.41 -21.81
N LYS A 39 15.71 11.33 -21.12
CA LYS A 39 14.35 10.85 -20.87
C LYS A 39 14.28 10.43 -19.42
N LYS A 40 13.22 10.83 -18.75
CA LYS A 40 12.94 10.46 -17.37
C LYS A 40 11.49 10.01 -17.29
N SER A 41 11.25 8.90 -16.63
CA SER A 41 9.91 8.40 -16.32
C SER A 41 9.87 8.03 -14.85
N SER A 42 8.75 8.28 -14.20
CA SER A 42 8.47 7.79 -12.86
C SER A 42 7.02 7.31 -12.76
N TYR A 43 6.85 6.23 -12.02
CA TYR A 43 5.57 5.65 -11.62
C TYR A 43 5.55 5.69 -10.10
N ASP A 44 4.49 6.27 -9.56
CA ASP A 44 4.29 6.43 -8.14
C ASP A 44 2.88 5.92 -7.81
N GLU A 45 2.79 5.03 -6.83
CA GLU A 45 1.51 4.53 -6.34
C GLU A 45 1.38 4.93 -4.88
N THR A 46 0.25 5.53 -4.54
CA THR A 46 -0.10 5.90 -3.17
C THR A 46 -1.33 5.10 -2.76
N VAL A 47 -1.21 4.37 -1.66
CA VAL A 47 -2.32 3.65 -1.04
C VAL A 47 -3.09 4.63 -0.16
N GLN A 48 -4.37 4.84 -0.46
CA GLN A 48 -5.28 5.56 0.43
C GLN A 48 -6.23 4.57 1.11
N GLY A 49 -5.91 4.25 2.36
CA GLY A 49 -6.79 3.47 3.23
C GLY A 49 -7.88 4.32 3.89
N SER A 50 -8.73 3.65 4.66
CA SER A 50 -9.78 4.32 5.45
C SER A 50 -9.22 4.92 6.73
N ALA A 51 -9.72 6.10 7.12
CA ALA A 51 -9.44 6.71 8.41
C ALA A 51 -10.72 6.73 9.27
N ILE A 52 -10.69 6.03 10.40
CA ILE A 52 -11.81 5.96 11.35
C ILE A 52 -11.38 6.63 12.64
N GLN A 53 -11.99 7.77 12.96
CA GLN A 53 -11.79 8.47 14.22
C GLN A 53 -13.08 8.49 15.03
N ALA A 54 -13.00 8.12 16.31
CA ALA A 54 -14.12 8.24 17.24
C ALA A 54 -13.66 8.71 18.62
N GLY A 55 -14.50 9.50 19.30
CA GLY A 55 -14.16 10.05 20.62
C GLY A 55 -14.41 9.11 21.81
N ASN A 56 -15.16 8.02 21.62
CA ASN A 56 -15.53 7.10 22.71
C ASN A 56 -15.39 5.61 22.35
N SER A 57 -15.91 5.19 21.19
CA SER A 57 -15.82 3.79 20.76
C SER A 57 -16.12 3.66 19.28
N ALA A 58 -15.40 2.78 18.59
CA ALA A 58 -15.74 2.36 17.24
C ALA A 58 -15.82 0.83 17.20
N THR A 59 -16.79 0.30 16.47
CA THR A 59 -16.92 -1.13 16.22
C THR A 59 -16.91 -1.41 14.73
N LEU A 60 -16.00 -2.29 14.31
CA LEU A 60 -15.88 -2.85 12.98
C LEU A 60 -16.28 -4.32 13.06
N GLY A 61 -17.29 -4.72 12.30
CA GLY A 61 -17.90 -6.03 12.42
C GLY A 61 -18.11 -6.69 11.06
N ALA A 62 -17.75 -7.97 10.93
CA ALA A 62 -18.04 -8.78 9.76
C ALA A 62 -18.66 -10.15 10.12
N GLY A 63 -19.75 -10.51 9.43
CA GLY A 63 -20.37 -11.83 9.50
C GLY A 63 -21.45 -12.02 10.57
N GLN A 64 -22.03 -13.23 10.57
CA GLN A 64 -23.30 -13.53 11.22
C GLN A 64 -23.16 -14.46 12.43
N THR A 65 -23.15 -13.87 13.62
CA THR A 65 -23.45 -14.55 14.89
C THR A 65 -24.28 -13.61 15.74
N GLN A 66 -25.22 -14.14 16.53
CA GLN A 66 -26.05 -13.40 17.49
C GLN A 66 -25.24 -12.43 18.39
N ALA A 67 -23.95 -12.68 18.63
CA ALA A 67 -23.06 -11.77 19.35
C ALA A 67 -22.71 -10.49 18.55
N VAL A 68 -22.33 -10.60 17.28
CA VAL A 68 -22.09 -9.44 16.39
C VAL A 68 -23.40 -8.72 16.10
N GLY A 69 -24.50 -9.46 15.91
CA GLY A 69 -25.84 -8.92 15.81
C GLY A 69 -26.26 -8.09 17.03
N ARG A 70 -26.00 -8.56 18.26
CA ARG A 70 -26.29 -7.79 19.48
C ARG A 70 -25.45 -6.53 19.61
N VAL A 71 -24.17 -6.57 19.23
CA VAL A 71 -23.30 -5.38 19.27
C VAL A 71 -23.70 -4.36 18.20
N LEU A 72 -23.98 -4.81 16.98
CA LEU A 72 -24.45 -3.96 15.88
C LEU A 72 -25.84 -3.37 16.15
N GLN A 73 -26.78 -4.17 16.69
CA GLN A 73 -28.12 -3.70 17.08
C GLN A 73 -28.09 -2.75 18.28
N ALA A 74 -27.20 -2.97 19.25
CA ALA A 74 -26.98 -2.03 20.35
C ALA A 74 -26.43 -0.67 19.85
N SER A 75 -25.83 -0.64 18.66
CA SER A 75 -25.38 0.57 17.96
C SER A 75 -26.32 1.02 16.83
N GLY A 76 -27.53 0.45 16.70
CA GLY A 76 -28.55 0.86 15.73
C GLY A 76 -28.34 0.38 14.29
N ILE A 77 -27.41 -0.55 14.05
CA ILE A 77 -27.07 -1.07 12.72
C ILE A 77 -27.82 -2.38 12.48
N THR A 78 -28.65 -2.44 11.44
CA THR A 78 -29.39 -3.66 11.05
C THR A 78 -28.51 -4.50 10.11
N PRO A 79 -28.07 -5.71 10.50
CA PRO A 79 -27.16 -6.50 9.68
C PRO A 79 -27.87 -7.13 8.47
N ALA A 80 -27.15 -7.26 7.35
CA ALA A 80 -27.58 -8.02 6.19
C ALA A 80 -27.68 -9.53 6.53
N THR A 81 -28.72 -10.21 6.03
CA THR A 81 -28.90 -11.66 6.16
C THR A 81 -27.88 -12.39 5.27
N PRO A 82 -27.06 -13.32 5.78
CA PRO A 82 -26.07 -14.05 5.03
C PRO A 82 -26.72 -15.19 4.26
N GLU A 83 -26.04 -15.55 3.20
CA GLU A 83 -26.23 -16.77 2.46
C GLU A 83 -25.61 -17.94 3.26
N ALA A 84 -26.25 -19.11 3.22
CA ALA A 84 -25.86 -20.26 4.03
C ALA A 84 -24.38 -20.65 3.83
N GLY A 85 -23.59 -20.60 4.90
CA GLY A 85 -22.18 -21.04 4.92
C GLY A 85 -21.12 -19.93 4.86
N GLY A 86 -21.50 -18.65 4.72
CA GLY A 86 -20.53 -17.56 4.69
C GLY A 86 -19.98 -17.20 6.07
N THR A 87 -18.68 -17.42 6.32
CA THR A 87 -17.98 -16.77 7.45
C THR A 87 -17.67 -15.33 7.06
N GLY A 88 -18.21 -14.34 7.76
CA GLY A 88 -17.84 -12.95 7.47
C GLY A 88 -16.47 -12.64 8.04
N ASN A 89 -15.56 -12.28 7.14
CA ASN A 89 -14.19 -11.88 7.43
C ASN A 89 -14.09 -10.35 7.47
N LEU A 90 -13.27 -9.81 8.37
CA LEU A 90 -12.98 -8.39 8.47
C LEU A 90 -11.54 -8.14 8.00
N ALA A 91 -11.34 -7.21 7.07
CA ALA A 91 -10.02 -6.78 6.65
C ALA A 91 -9.87 -5.27 6.87
N VAL A 92 -8.77 -4.89 7.54
CA VAL A 92 -8.30 -3.52 7.72
C VAL A 92 -6.91 -3.48 7.09
N LEU A 93 -6.81 -2.87 5.92
CA LEU A 93 -5.60 -2.88 5.10
C LEU A 93 -5.21 -1.43 4.78
N GLY A 94 -3.94 -1.09 5.00
CA GLY A 94 -3.40 0.27 4.79
C GLY A 94 -4.18 1.38 5.52
N SER A 95 -4.94 1.03 6.55
CA SER A 95 -5.99 1.90 7.13
C SER A 95 -5.64 2.34 8.55
N THR A 96 -6.19 3.46 8.97
CA THR A 96 -5.99 4.02 10.32
C THR A 96 -7.30 4.01 11.11
N VAL A 97 -7.24 3.51 12.33
CA VAL A 97 -8.36 3.51 13.28
C VAL A 97 -7.86 4.12 14.58
N THR A 98 -8.41 5.26 14.97
CA THR A 98 -7.97 6.02 16.15
C THR A 98 -9.15 6.35 17.04
N ILE A 99 -9.09 5.89 18.29
CA ILE A 99 -10.11 6.15 19.31
C ILE A 99 -9.45 6.96 20.42
N GLU A 100 -9.83 8.24 20.56
CA GLU A 100 -9.17 9.14 21.51
C GLU A 100 -9.34 8.72 22.95
N LYS A 101 -10.56 8.29 23.30
CA LYS A 101 -10.90 7.75 24.61
C LYS A 101 -11.81 6.55 24.42
N GLY A 102 -11.56 5.45 25.11
CA GLY A 102 -12.38 4.23 25.07
C GLY A 102 -11.95 3.18 24.03
N VAL A 103 -12.92 2.44 23.46
CA VAL A 103 -12.63 1.09 22.93
C VAL A 103 -12.75 0.98 21.41
N ALA A 104 -11.69 0.48 20.76
CA ALA A 104 -11.77 -0.01 19.38
C ALA A 104 -12.10 -1.51 19.38
N LYS A 105 -13.22 -1.89 18.74
CA LYS A 105 -13.66 -3.28 18.64
C LYS A 105 -13.65 -3.76 17.20
N LEU A 106 -12.91 -4.82 16.92
CA LEU A 106 -12.90 -5.51 15.64
C LEU A 106 -13.44 -6.92 15.87
N ALA A 107 -14.51 -7.30 15.18
CA ALA A 107 -15.15 -8.60 15.36
C ALA A 107 -15.48 -9.23 14.02
N ALA A 108 -15.03 -10.46 13.80
CA ALA A 108 -15.39 -11.26 12.64
C ALA A 108 -15.85 -12.66 13.04
N THR A 109 -16.85 -13.20 12.34
CA THR A 109 -17.24 -14.61 12.51
C THR A 109 -16.30 -15.59 11.80
N GLY A 110 -15.56 -15.10 10.80
CA GLY A 110 -14.42 -15.78 10.20
C GLY A 110 -13.13 -15.19 10.75
N ASP A 111 -12.31 -14.65 9.85
CA ASP A 111 -11.00 -14.10 10.18
C ASP A 111 -11.03 -12.59 10.38
N VAL A 112 -10.12 -12.08 11.21
CA VAL A 112 -9.76 -10.65 11.24
C VAL A 112 -8.36 -10.48 10.68
N THR A 113 -8.21 -9.66 9.65
CA THR A 113 -6.92 -9.30 9.05
C THR A 113 -6.65 -7.81 9.27
N ILE A 114 -5.53 -7.49 9.90
CA ILE A 114 -4.99 -6.13 10.04
C ILE A 114 -3.66 -6.12 9.31
N GLY A 115 -3.68 -5.71 8.05
CA GLY A 115 -2.60 -5.96 7.10
C GLY A 115 -2.01 -4.70 6.50
N ALA A 116 -0.83 -4.90 5.91
CA ALA A 116 -0.17 -3.91 5.08
C ALA A 116 -0.53 -4.09 3.61
N VAL A 117 -0.48 -2.99 2.87
CA VAL A 117 -0.64 -2.93 1.42
C VAL A 117 0.70 -2.59 0.79
N SER A 118 0.93 -3.02 -0.44
CA SER A 118 2.14 -2.68 -1.17
C SER A 118 1.96 -1.41 -1.98
N GLU A 119 2.84 -0.44 -1.80
CA GLU A 119 3.01 0.72 -2.67
C GLU A 119 4.19 0.48 -3.62
N GLN A 120 4.08 0.91 -4.87
CA GLN A 120 5.13 0.72 -5.87
C GLN A 120 5.61 2.08 -6.40
N HIS A 121 6.92 2.29 -6.33
CA HIS A 121 7.61 3.46 -6.84
C HIS A 121 8.69 3.01 -7.83
N ASN A 122 8.57 3.39 -9.09
CA ASN A 122 9.59 3.11 -10.11
C ASN A 122 10.05 4.43 -10.73
N SER A 123 11.35 4.55 -10.99
CA SER A 123 11.89 5.64 -11.79
C SER A 123 12.93 5.14 -12.77
N ASP A 124 12.80 5.57 -14.02
CA ASP A 124 13.73 5.33 -15.09
C ASP A 124 14.32 6.67 -15.55
N HIS A 125 15.64 6.74 -15.65
CA HIS A 125 16.35 7.86 -16.21
C HIS A 125 17.32 7.37 -17.28
N TRP A 126 17.26 7.99 -18.44
CA TRP A 126 18.18 7.79 -19.54
C TRP A 126 18.76 9.15 -19.92
N SER A 127 20.07 9.24 -20.06
CA SER A 127 20.74 10.41 -20.60
C SER A 127 21.84 10.00 -21.59
N GLU A 128 22.04 10.84 -22.59
CA GLU A 128 23.07 10.67 -23.59
C GLU A 128 23.65 12.04 -23.96
N ASP A 129 24.95 12.20 -23.73
CA ASP A 129 25.71 13.40 -24.07
C ASP A 129 26.71 13.06 -25.17
N LYS A 130 26.70 13.83 -26.25
CA LYS A 130 27.55 13.69 -27.43
C LYS A 130 28.31 14.98 -27.63
N HIS A 131 29.61 14.85 -27.89
CA HIS A 131 30.42 15.99 -28.30
C HIS A 131 31.30 15.60 -29.48
N SER A 132 31.17 16.33 -30.57
CA SER A 132 31.97 16.16 -31.79
C SER A 132 32.80 17.40 -32.08
N GLY A 133 34.12 17.24 -32.19
CA GLY A 133 35.06 18.25 -32.66
C GLY A 133 35.73 17.82 -33.97
N VAL A 134 36.51 18.72 -34.58
CA VAL A 134 37.19 18.50 -35.88
C VAL A 134 38.18 17.32 -35.90
N LEU A 135 38.58 16.78 -34.75
CA LEU A 135 39.60 15.71 -34.63
C LEU A 135 39.21 14.56 -33.68
N SER A 136 38.09 14.66 -32.97
CA SER A 136 37.62 13.63 -32.03
C SER A 136 36.12 13.73 -31.74
N SER A 137 35.51 12.62 -31.38
CA SER A 137 34.15 12.54 -30.88
C SER A 137 34.13 11.76 -29.57
N SER A 138 33.18 12.10 -28.71
CA SER A 138 32.83 11.22 -27.60
C SER A 138 31.34 11.23 -27.28
N SER A 139 30.89 10.12 -26.72
CA SER A 139 29.52 9.87 -26.33
C SER A 139 29.51 9.23 -24.95
N SER A 140 28.79 9.84 -24.02
CA SER A 140 28.49 9.29 -22.69
C SER A 140 27.02 8.92 -22.65
N ARG A 141 26.69 7.67 -22.33
CA ARG A 141 25.33 7.20 -22.15
C ARG A 141 25.16 6.67 -20.73
N SER A 142 24.15 7.15 -20.03
CA SER A 142 23.80 6.71 -18.69
C SER A 142 22.35 6.22 -18.64
N VAL A 143 22.12 5.12 -17.93
CA VAL A 143 20.79 4.55 -17.66
C VAL A 143 20.71 4.21 -16.18
N ASP A 144 19.72 4.77 -15.52
CA ASP A 144 19.42 4.54 -14.12
C ASP A 144 17.98 4.04 -14.00
N THR A 145 17.79 2.88 -13.38
CA THR A 145 16.47 2.33 -13.07
C THR A 145 16.41 2.02 -11.59
N THR A 146 15.39 2.54 -10.91
CA THR A 146 15.12 2.28 -9.50
C THR A 146 13.71 1.76 -9.37
N ALA A 147 13.54 0.57 -8.79
CA ALA A 147 12.23 0.03 -8.44
C ALA A 147 12.16 -0.20 -6.94
N ARG A 148 11.09 0.26 -6.32
CA ARG A 148 10.85 0.18 -4.89
C ARG A 148 9.43 -0.27 -4.63
N THR A 149 9.29 -1.18 -3.69
CA THR A 149 8.02 -1.63 -3.14
C THR A 149 8.04 -1.36 -1.64
N ASP A 150 7.20 -0.45 -1.19
CA ASP A 150 7.01 -0.16 0.22
C ASP A 150 5.80 -0.93 0.76
N ALA A 151 5.78 -1.17 2.08
CA ALA A 151 4.67 -1.81 2.75
C ALA A 151 3.99 -0.81 3.70
N VAL A 152 2.77 -0.41 3.36
CA VAL A 152 1.93 0.49 4.15
C VAL A 152 1.05 -0.31 5.09
N GLY A 153 1.49 -0.40 6.35
CA GLY A 153 0.77 -1.05 7.43
C GLY A 153 -0.52 -0.33 7.84
N SER A 154 -1.45 -1.09 8.41
CA SER A 154 -2.57 -0.50 9.14
C SER A 154 -2.15 -0.05 10.53
N THR A 155 -2.82 0.96 11.07
CA THR A 155 -2.62 1.45 12.44
C THR A 155 -3.93 1.43 13.21
N LEU A 156 -3.95 0.74 14.35
CA LEU A 156 -5.09 0.65 15.26
C LEU A 156 -4.67 1.19 16.63
N SER A 157 -5.24 2.32 17.06
CA SER A 157 -4.91 2.98 18.32
C SER A 157 -6.16 3.32 19.11
N ALA A 158 -6.19 2.97 20.39
CA ALA A 158 -7.29 3.27 21.31
C ALA A 158 -6.83 3.25 22.78
N ASP A 159 -7.68 3.66 23.72
CA ASP A 159 -7.44 3.36 25.14
C ASP A 159 -7.46 1.86 25.39
N SER A 160 -8.44 1.16 24.81
CA SER A 160 -8.48 -0.30 24.81
C SER A 160 -8.80 -0.83 23.42
N VAL A 161 -8.12 -1.89 23.02
CA VAL A 161 -8.34 -2.59 21.76
C VAL A 161 -8.90 -3.98 22.04
N SER A 162 -9.97 -4.36 21.35
CA SER A 162 -10.54 -5.70 21.41
C SER A 162 -10.74 -6.24 20.00
N VAL A 163 -9.96 -7.27 19.66
CA VAL A 163 -10.05 -7.99 18.39
C VAL A 163 -10.57 -9.40 18.66
N SER A 164 -11.62 -9.81 17.95
CA SER A 164 -12.20 -11.14 18.06
C SER A 164 -12.43 -11.75 16.68
N ALA A 165 -11.87 -12.93 16.45
CA ALA A 165 -12.09 -13.73 15.25
C ALA A 165 -12.71 -15.08 15.64
N GLY A 166 -13.73 -15.50 14.90
CA GLY A 166 -14.30 -16.83 15.01
C GLY A 166 -13.35 -17.93 14.51
N ARG A 167 -12.30 -17.55 13.76
CA ARG A 167 -11.27 -18.45 13.27
C ARG A 167 -9.87 -17.91 13.59
N ASP A 168 -9.28 -17.08 12.73
CA ASP A 168 -7.89 -16.63 12.85
C ASP A 168 -7.78 -15.10 12.93
N ILE A 169 -6.78 -14.60 13.66
CA ILE A 169 -6.37 -13.19 13.62
C ILE A 169 -5.02 -13.11 12.90
N ASN A 170 -4.94 -12.28 11.86
CA ASN A 170 -3.72 -12.06 11.08
C ASN A 170 -3.32 -10.59 11.16
N VAL A 171 -2.15 -10.30 11.73
CA VAL A 171 -1.57 -8.95 11.80
C VAL A 171 -0.30 -8.93 10.97
N LYS A 172 -0.31 -8.22 9.85
CA LYS A 172 0.83 -8.18 8.92
C LYS A 172 1.36 -6.77 8.74
N GLY A 173 2.61 -6.53 9.14
CA GLY A 173 3.31 -5.25 9.01
C GLY A 173 2.53 -4.04 9.53
N SER A 174 1.67 -4.27 10.52
CA SER A 174 0.71 -3.31 11.03
C SER A 174 0.93 -3.07 12.52
N SER A 175 0.44 -1.95 13.03
CA SER A 175 0.61 -1.57 14.42
C SER A 175 -0.73 -1.57 15.17
N ILE A 176 -0.74 -2.15 16.37
CA ILE A 176 -1.87 -2.12 17.29
C ILE A 176 -1.37 -1.55 18.62
N ALA A 177 -1.92 -0.42 19.03
CA ALA A 177 -1.55 0.29 20.25
C ALA A 177 -2.78 0.45 21.15
N ALA A 178 -2.63 0.05 22.41
CA ALA A 178 -3.63 0.28 23.45
C ALA A 178 -2.99 0.93 24.67
N THR A 179 -3.64 1.95 25.23
CA THR A 179 -3.13 2.64 26.44
C THR A 179 -3.34 1.80 27.71
N ASN A 180 -4.49 1.14 27.83
CA ASN A 180 -4.88 0.34 28.99
C ASN A 180 -4.84 -1.15 28.67
N ASP A 181 -5.69 -1.61 27.72
CA ASP A 181 -5.87 -3.04 27.45
C ASP A 181 -5.83 -3.37 25.97
N ALA A 182 -5.03 -4.36 25.57
CA ALA A 182 -5.07 -4.97 24.25
C ALA A 182 -5.52 -6.43 24.38
N THR A 183 -6.67 -6.78 23.81
CA THR A 183 -7.22 -8.14 23.84
C THR A 183 -7.39 -8.65 22.42
N LEU A 184 -6.74 -9.79 22.11
CA LEU A 184 -6.87 -10.48 20.83
C LEU A 184 -7.36 -11.91 21.10
N ASN A 185 -8.56 -12.24 20.60
CA ASN A 185 -9.17 -13.56 20.77
C ASN A 185 -9.43 -14.20 19.39
N ALA A 186 -8.63 -15.19 19.03
CA ALA A 186 -8.90 -16.08 17.92
C ALA A 186 -9.34 -17.45 18.44
N GLN A 187 -10.25 -18.13 17.75
CA GLN A 187 -10.63 -19.49 18.12
C GLN A 187 -9.49 -20.47 17.85
N ARG A 188 -8.77 -20.27 16.75
CA ARG A 188 -7.73 -21.18 16.27
C ARG A 188 -6.36 -20.53 16.42
N ASP A 189 -5.96 -19.62 15.53
CA ASP A 189 -4.60 -19.08 15.53
C ASP A 189 -4.53 -17.54 15.53
N ILE A 190 -3.47 -16.99 16.12
CA ILE A 190 -3.08 -15.58 16.01
C ILE A 190 -1.72 -15.51 15.32
N ASN A 191 -1.70 -14.98 14.11
CA ASN A 191 -0.51 -14.82 13.29
C ASN A 191 -0.07 -13.35 13.30
N ILE A 192 1.19 -13.10 13.66
CA ILE A 192 1.79 -11.76 13.60
C ILE A 192 3.03 -11.86 12.71
N GLU A 193 2.96 -11.21 11.57
CA GLU A 193 3.97 -11.26 10.52
C GLU A 193 4.48 -9.86 10.21
N SER A 194 5.74 -9.75 9.83
CA SER A 194 6.27 -8.51 9.26
C SER A 194 5.81 -8.37 7.81
N ALA A 195 5.61 -7.13 7.35
CA ALA A 195 5.51 -6.88 5.92
C ALA A 195 6.91 -6.74 5.30
N THR A 196 7.02 -7.06 4.02
CA THR A 196 8.27 -7.01 3.27
C THR A 196 8.23 -5.80 2.35
N ALA A 197 9.25 -4.94 2.47
CA ALA A 197 9.56 -3.91 1.49
C ALA A 197 10.78 -4.36 0.66
N SER A 198 10.86 -3.95 -0.60
CA SER A 198 12.00 -4.27 -1.47
C SER A 198 12.44 -3.04 -2.26
N SER A 199 13.72 -2.98 -2.59
CA SER A 199 14.27 -1.92 -3.43
C SER A 199 15.36 -2.51 -4.32
N SER A 200 15.36 -2.14 -5.58
CA SER A 200 16.39 -2.48 -6.55
C SER A 200 16.79 -1.23 -7.32
N GLU A 201 18.09 -1.12 -7.59
CA GLU A 201 18.69 -0.01 -8.31
C GLU A 201 19.68 -0.57 -9.32
N THR A 202 19.61 -0.09 -10.56
CA THR A 202 20.50 -0.47 -11.64
C THR A 202 21.07 0.79 -12.26
N HIS A 203 22.40 0.90 -12.29
CA HIS A 203 23.11 2.00 -12.93
C HIS A 203 24.00 1.43 -14.04
N PHE A 204 23.82 1.92 -15.26
CA PHE A 204 24.63 1.59 -16.43
C PHE A 204 25.23 2.86 -17.00
N ARG A 205 26.54 2.86 -17.24
CA ARG A 205 27.24 3.98 -17.88
C ARG A 205 28.21 3.46 -18.93
N GLU A 206 28.13 4.04 -20.12
CA GLU A 206 28.93 3.69 -21.28
C GLU A 206 29.58 4.96 -21.83
N GLU A 207 30.90 4.92 -22.01
CA GLU A 207 31.71 6.04 -22.49
C GLU A 207 32.44 5.60 -23.76
N THR A 208 32.11 6.21 -24.89
CA THR A 208 32.75 5.96 -26.18
C THR A 208 33.58 7.15 -26.57
N ARG A 209 34.86 6.96 -26.86
CA ARG A 209 35.76 7.99 -27.41
C ARG A 209 36.30 7.52 -28.74
N SER A 210 36.21 8.35 -29.76
CA SER A 210 36.80 8.09 -31.07
C SER A 210 37.65 9.29 -31.47
N GLY A 211 38.95 9.07 -31.63
CA GLY A 211 39.92 10.08 -32.01
C GLY A 211 41.07 9.45 -32.78
N LEU A 212 41.90 10.27 -33.39
CA LEU A 212 43.01 9.81 -34.22
C LEU A 212 44.09 9.26 -33.27
N MET A 213 44.01 7.97 -32.95
CA MET A 213 45.14 7.26 -32.35
C MET A 213 46.22 7.21 -33.44
N GLY A 214 47.15 8.15 -33.38
CA GLY A 214 48.37 8.09 -34.16
C GLY A 214 49.09 6.79 -33.83
N SER A 215 49.11 5.86 -34.78
CA SER A 215 50.12 4.81 -34.80
C SER A 215 51.48 5.48 -34.92
N GLY A 216 52.28 5.44 -33.86
CA GLY A 216 53.66 5.89 -33.81
C GLY A 216 54.42 5.05 -32.80
#